data_AF-A0A7G3ZI97-F1
#
_entry.id   AF-A0A7G3ZI97-F1
#
_cell.length_a   1.000
_cell.length_b   1.000
_cell.length_c   1.000
_cell.angle_alpha   90.00
_cell.angle_beta   90.00
_cell.angle_gamma   90.00
#
_symmetry.space_group_name_H-M   'P 1'
#
loop_
_entity.id
_entity.type
_entity.pdbx_description
1 polymer ?
#
loop_
_entity_poly.entity_id
_entity_poly.type
_entity_poly.pdbx_seq_one_letter_code
_entity_poly.pdbx_strand_id
1 'polypeptide(L)'
;MLRNHDDLGFYVMNSTSILNMDGLVNYLLQLNESPKEALMRCRRKDSESKQLAGIVIDNISYLSHDANSYNLLVRTLKMLRKTFGCWILTVSYGLEYYNGVENALASPHRAGSLTRVPPAFTNEMDAIIIRDTDSTARLCS
;
A
#
# COMPACT_ATOMS: atom_id res chain seq x y z
N MET A 1 14.08 5.58 12.95
CA MET A 1 15.40 4.99 12.67
C MET A 1 15.25 3.48 12.60
N LEU A 2 15.25 2.88 11.41
CA LEU A 2 15.34 1.43 11.25
C LEU A 2 16.81 1.03 11.44
N ARG A 3 17.09 0.24 12.49
CA ARG A 3 18.42 -0.29 12.81
C ARG A 3 18.86 -1.32 11.75
N ASN A 4 20.17 -1.42 11.57
CA ASN A 4 20.87 -2.30 10.63
C ASN A 4 20.37 -3.76 10.71
N HIS A 5 19.64 -4.17 9.67
CA HIS A 5 19.46 -5.57 9.30
C HIS A 5 20.05 -5.72 7.90
N ASP A 6 21.38 -5.81 7.81
CA ASP A 6 22.09 -5.90 6.53
C ASP A 6 21.88 -7.24 5.81
N ASP A 7 21.18 -8.20 6.44
CA ASP A 7 20.76 -9.48 5.85
C ASP A 7 19.30 -9.50 5.35
N LEU A 8 18.49 -8.48 5.67
CA LEU A 8 17.12 -8.40 5.17
C LEU A 8 17.13 -7.75 3.78
N GLY A 9 16.78 -8.57 2.80
CA GLY A 9 16.70 -8.15 1.41
C GLY A 9 15.54 -7.22 1.12
N PHE A 10 15.80 -5.91 1.00
CA PHE A 10 14.75 -4.95 0.66
C PHE A 10 15.12 -4.04 -0.52
N TYR A 11 14.11 -3.77 -1.33
CA TYR A 11 14.13 -2.78 -2.40
C TYR A 11 13.21 -1.63 -1.98
N VAL A 12 13.77 -0.42 -1.89
CA VAL A 12 12.97 0.77 -1.52
C VAL A 12 12.69 1.58 -2.78
N MET A 13 11.43 1.62 -3.20
CA MET A 13 10.95 2.58 -4.18
C MET A 13 10.52 3.86 -3.45
N ASN A 14 11.33 4.92 -3.54
CA ASN A 14 11.01 6.24 -3.03
C ASN A 14 11.33 7.26 -4.12
N SER A 15 10.30 7.64 -4.88
CA SER A 15 10.42 8.51 -6.03
C SER A 15 9.17 9.37 -6.15
N THR A 16 9.33 10.60 -6.63
CA THR A 16 8.21 11.48 -6.99
C THR A 16 7.27 10.83 -8.01
N SER A 17 7.79 9.91 -8.84
CA SER A 17 7.02 9.19 -9.86
C SER A 17 5.95 8.24 -9.30
N ILE A 18 5.94 7.94 -8.00
CA ILE A 18 4.95 7.04 -7.36
C ILE A 18 4.09 7.75 -6.31
N LEU A 19 4.13 9.09 -6.24
CA LEU A 19 3.37 9.88 -5.26
C LEU A 19 1.88 10.04 -5.61
N ASN A 20 1.44 9.50 -6.76
CA ASN A 20 0.04 9.49 -7.18
C ASN A 20 -0.35 8.07 -7.65
N MET A 21 -1.65 7.82 -7.77
CA MET A 21 -2.17 6.48 -8.05
C MET A 21 -1.66 5.95 -9.40
N ASP A 22 -1.70 6.77 -10.46
CA ASP A 22 -1.28 6.35 -11.80
C ASP A 22 0.20 5.97 -11.84
N GLY A 23 1.04 6.78 -11.21
CA GLY A 23 2.47 6.55 -11.08
C GLY A 23 2.79 5.26 -10.33
N LEU A 24 2.10 5.01 -9.22
CA LEU A 24 2.21 3.77 -8.46
C LEU A 24 1.77 2.56 -9.28
N VAL A 25 0.60 2.61 -9.92
CA VAL A 25 0.08 1.51 -10.74
C VAL A 25 1.03 1.23 -11.90
N ASN A 26 1.52 2.25 -12.61
CA ASN A 26 2.46 2.08 -13.70
C ASN A 26 3.78 1.43 -13.24
N TYR A 27 4.28 1.80 -12.07
CA TYR A 27 5.45 1.13 -11.48
C TYR A 27 5.17 -0.35 -11.18
N LEU A 28 4.01 -0.66 -10.59
CA LEU A 28 3.61 -2.03 -10.26
C LEU A 28 3.37 -2.88 -11.52
N LEU A 29 2.84 -2.30 -12.60
CA LEU A 29 2.73 -2.96 -13.91
C LEU A 29 4.12 -3.25 -14.49
N GLN A 30 5.04 -2.28 -14.46
CA GLN A 30 6.43 -2.50 -14.87
C GLN A 30 7.10 -3.58 -14.02
N LEU A 31 6.84 -3.62 -12.71
CA LEU A 31 7.36 -4.68 -11.83
C LEU A 31 6.88 -6.07 -12.27
N ASN A 32 5.66 -6.18 -12.78
CA ASN A 32 5.12 -7.43 -13.30
C ASN A 32 5.72 -7.80 -14.67
N GLU A 33 5.89 -6.82 -15.57
CA GLU A 33 6.36 -7.03 -16.95
C GLU A 33 7.88 -7.20 -17.04
N SER A 34 8.63 -6.30 -16.42
CA SER A 34 10.09 -6.27 -16.41
C SER A 34 10.64 -6.06 -14.99
N PRO A 35 10.62 -7.10 -14.13
CA PRO A 35 10.98 -6.97 -12.72
C PRO A 35 12.38 -6.39 -12.49
N LYS A 36 13.36 -6.82 -13.29
CA LYS A 36 14.73 -6.30 -13.20
C LYS A 36 14.79 -4.79 -13.45
N GLU A 37 14.08 -4.30 -14.45
CA GLU A 37 14.05 -2.86 -14.77
C GLU A 37 13.32 -2.05 -13.70
N ALA A 38 12.19 -2.55 -13.20
CA ALA A 38 11.48 -1.92 -12.11
C ALA A 38 12.33 -1.84 -10.83
N LEU A 39 13.05 -2.93 -10.49
CA LEU A 39 13.89 -2.98 -9.30
C LEU A 39 15.17 -2.14 -9.43
N MET A 40 15.67 -1.89 -10.64
CA MET A 40 16.77 -0.92 -10.88
C MET A 40 16.38 0.52 -10.48
N ARG A 41 15.08 0.85 -10.47
CA ARG A 41 14.58 2.15 -10.02
C ARG A 41 14.55 2.26 -8.48
N CYS A 42 14.70 1.16 -7.76
CA CYS A 42 14.72 1.14 -6.31
C CYS A 42 16.11 1.41 -5.76
N ARG A 43 16.17 1.96 -4.54
CA ARG A 43 17.39 1.87 -3.72
C ARG A 43 17.51 0.43 -3.25
N ARG A 44 18.58 -0.23 -3.68
CA ARG A 44 18.81 -1.66 -3.49
C ARG A 44 19.74 -1.92 -2.31
N LYS A 45 19.38 -2.89 -1.47
CA LYS A 45 20.27 -3.45 -0.43
C LYS A 45 20.53 -4.95 -0.57
N ASP A 46 20.11 -5.61 -1.66
CA ASP A 46 20.22 -7.08 -1.77
C ASP A 46 20.71 -7.58 -3.13
N SER A 47 21.10 -8.86 -3.21
CA SER A 47 21.32 -9.64 -4.43
C SER A 47 20.03 -9.87 -5.25
N GLU A 48 20.18 -10.03 -6.57
CA GLU A 48 19.06 -10.17 -7.54
C GLU A 48 18.53 -11.61 -7.61
N SER A 49 19.18 -12.53 -6.89
CA SER A 49 18.93 -13.97 -6.93
C SER A 49 17.80 -14.42 -6.00
N LYS A 50 17.15 -13.51 -5.27
CA LYS A 50 16.09 -13.85 -4.31
C LYS A 50 14.71 -13.61 -4.91
N GLN A 51 13.76 -14.49 -4.55
CA GLN A 51 12.35 -14.34 -4.89
C GLN A 51 11.73 -13.16 -4.12
N LEU A 52 10.84 -12.41 -4.78
CA LEU A 52 10.06 -11.34 -4.15
C LEU A 52 9.08 -11.94 -3.14
N ALA A 53 9.38 -11.82 -1.84
CA ALA A 53 8.55 -12.38 -0.78
C ALA A 53 7.28 -11.55 -0.53
N GLY A 54 7.35 -10.22 -0.62
CA GLY A 54 6.24 -9.35 -0.31
C GLY A 54 6.38 -7.94 -0.84
N ILE A 55 5.26 -7.23 -0.92
CA ILE A 55 5.16 -5.83 -1.32
C ILE A 55 4.47 -5.05 -0.19
N VAL A 56 5.09 -3.96 0.23
CA VAL A 56 4.55 -3.03 1.22
C VAL A 56 4.26 -1.69 0.55
N ILE A 57 3.04 -1.17 0.72
CA ILE A 57 2.66 0.18 0.28
C ILE A 57 2.25 1.00 1.51
N ASP A 58 3.09 1.95 1.86
CA ASP A 58 2.91 2.86 3.00
C ASP A 58 3.06 4.31 2.51
N ASN A 59 2.01 5.13 2.39
CA ASN A 59 0.62 4.94 2.86
C ASN A 59 -0.39 5.24 1.73
N ILE A 60 -1.41 4.39 1.55
CA ILE A 60 -2.41 4.55 0.47
C ILE A 60 -3.36 5.73 0.71
N SER A 61 -3.45 6.26 1.93
CA SER A 61 -4.26 7.44 2.25
C SER A 61 -3.78 8.73 1.59
N TYR A 62 -2.55 8.78 1.07
CA TYR A 62 -2.05 9.91 0.29
C TYR A 62 -2.49 9.89 -1.18
N LEU A 63 -3.02 8.75 -1.66
CA LEU A 63 -3.39 8.55 -3.06
C LEU A 63 -4.83 8.97 -3.33
N SER A 64 -5.18 9.14 -4.61
CA SER A 64 -6.54 9.50 -5.07
C SER A 64 -7.64 8.70 -4.35
N HIS A 65 -8.79 9.33 -4.11
CA HIS A 65 -9.94 8.73 -3.41
C HIS A 65 -11.09 8.31 -4.33
N ASP A 66 -10.87 8.19 -5.63
CA ASP A 66 -11.89 7.66 -6.53
C ASP A 66 -11.87 6.13 -6.58
N ALA A 67 -13.06 5.53 -6.71
CA ALA A 67 -13.22 4.08 -6.66
C ALA A 67 -12.55 3.35 -7.83
N ASN A 68 -12.45 3.99 -9.00
CA ASN A 68 -11.88 3.35 -10.21
C ASN A 68 -10.37 3.14 -10.05
N SER A 69 -9.66 4.15 -9.54
CA SER A 69 -8.25 4.08 -9.20
C SER A 69 -7.94 2.97 -8.19
N TYR A 70 -8.73 2.84 -7.13
CA TYR A 70 -8.56 1.75 -6.16
C TYR A 70 -8.86 0.37 -6.77
N ASN A 71 -9.90 0.25 -7.60
CA ASN A 71 -10.21 -1.01 -8.28
C ASN A 71 -9.05 -1.46 -9.20
N LEU A 72 -8.42 -0.52 -9.90
CA LEU A 72 -7.25 -0.80 -10.71
C LEU A 72 -6.07 -1.26 -9.84
N LEU A 73 -5.81 -0.56 -8.72
CA LEU A 73 -4.76 -0.94 -7.78
C LEU A 73 -4.97 -2.37 -7.25
N VAL A 74 -6.18 -2.73 -6.81
CA VAL A 74 -6.50 -4.10 -6.34
C VAL A 74 -6.18 -5.14 -7.42
N ARG A 75 -6.62 -4.90 -8.66
CA ARG A 75 -6.39 -5.83 -9.78
C ARG A 75 -4.90 -6.01 -10.04
N THR A 76 -4.13 -4.92 -10.03
CA THR A 76 -2.68 -4.95 -10.20
C THR A 76 -1.99 -5.71 -9.06
N LEU A 77 -2.41 -5.51 -7.81
CA LEU A 77 -1.85 -6.23 -6.65
C LEU A 77 -2.18 -7.72 -6.69
N LYS A 78 -3.41 -8.10 -7.06
CA LYS A 78 -3.81 -9.50 -7.26
C LYS A 78 -3.00 -10.17 -8.37
N MET A 79 -2.73 -9.44 -9.47
CA MET A 79 -1.87 -9.91 -10.55
C MET A 79 -0.45 -10.18 -10.04
N LEU A 80 0.16 -9.22 -9.33
CA LEU A 80 1.50 -9.38 -8.75
C LEU A 80 1.60 -10.57 -7.78
N ARG A 81 0.58 -10.74 -6.91
CA ARG A 81 0.48 -11.91 -6.03
C ARG A 81 0.42 -13.21 -6.83
N LYS A 82 -0.35 -13.26 -7.92
CA LYS A 82 -0.43 -14.45 -8.80
C LYS A 82 0.89 -14.72 -9.52
N THR A 83 1.57 -13.69 -9.99
CA THR A 83 2.84 -13.81 -10.76
C THR A 83 4.00 -14.23 -9.87
N PHE A 84 4.17 -13.60 -8.70
CA PHE A 84 5.35 -13.79 -7.85
C PHE A 84 5.13 -14.69 -6.64
N GLY A 85 3.88 -14.99 -6.29
CA GLY A 85 3.55 -15.66 -5.03
C GLY A 85 3.79 -14.79 -3.78
N CYS A 86 3.91 -13.47 -3.96
CA CYS A 86 4.23 -12.53 -2.88
C CYS A 86 3.00 -12.19 -2.04
N TRP A 87 3.21 -11.87 -0.76
CA TRP A 87 2.18 -11.26 0.08
C TRP A 87 2.12 -9.75 -0.13
N ILE A 88 0.96 -9.14 0.13
CA ILE A 88 0.74 -7.70 -0.02
C ILE A 88 0.34 -7.12 1.34
N LEU A 89 0.99 -6.03 1.74
CA LEU A 89 0.61 -5.23 2.89
C LEU A 89 0.41 -3.79 2.44
N THR A 90 -0.74 -3.20 2.80
CA THR A 90 -0.99 -1.78 2.59
C THR A 90 -1.33 -1.12 3.91
N VAL A 91 -0.92 0.14 4.07
CA VAL A 91 -1.18 0.94 5.26
C VAL A 91 -2.06 2.11 4.87
N SER A 92 -3.13 2.35 5.64
CA SER A 92 -4.01 3.51 5.52
C SER A 92 -4.23 4.17 6.88
N TYR A 93 -4.41 5.48 6.91
CA TYR A 93 -4.89 6.20 8.09
C TYR A 93 -6.38 5.96 8.37
N GLY A 94 -6.76 6.23 9.62
CA GLY A 94 -8.13 6.29 10.09
C GLY A 94 -8.86 7.56 9.62
N LEU A 95 -10.14 7.69 9.99
CA LEU A 95 -10.99 8.82 9.60
C LEU A 95 -10.44 10.19 10.02
N GLU A 96 -9.67 10.25 11.11
CA GLU A 96 -9.11 11.49 11.66
C GLU A 96 -8.24 12.23 10.64
N TYR A 97 -7.41 11.48 9.90
CA TYR A 97 -6.57 12.04 8.84
C TYR A 97 -7.42 12.72 7.76
N TYR A 98 -8.53 12.08 7.38
CA TYR A 98 -9.35 12.58 6.27
C TYR A 98 -10.32 13.70 6.65
N ASN A 99 -10.52 13.95 7.94
CA ASN A 99 -11.27 15.11 8.40
C ASN A 99 -10.48 16.41 8.19
N GLY A 100 -9.17 16.32 7.97
CA GLY A 100 -8.31 17.46 7.73
C GLY A 100 -8.08 18.29 8.99
N VAL A 101 -7.25 19.32 8.84
CA VAL A 101 -6.96 20.27 9.92
C VAL A 101 -8.28 20.92 10.36
N GLU A 102 -8.51 20.95 11.68
CA GLU A 102 -9.72 21.54 12.29
C GLU A 102 -11.05 20.99 11.73
N ASN A 103 -11.05 19.73 11.27
CA ASN A 103 -12.24 19.08 10.68
C ASN A 103 -12.78 19.79 9.42
N ALA A 104 -11.94 20.56 8.70
CA ALA A 104 -12.36 21.32 7.52
C ALA A 104 -12.94 20.44 6.39
N LEU A 105 -12.64 19.15 6.37
CA LEU A 105 -13.12 18.17 5.38
C LEU A 105 -14.03 17.09 6.01
N ALA A 106 -14.46 17.27 7.25
CA ALA A 106 -15.33 16.33 7.93
C ALA A 106 -16.69 16.23 7.22
N SER A 107 -17.21 15.01 7.14
CA SER A 107 -18.51 14.73 6.52
C SER A 107 -19.44 14.14 7.58
N PRO A 108 -20.64 14.70 7.79
CA PRO A 108 -21.53 14.34 8.90
C PRO A 108 -22.22 12.97 8.75
N HIS A 109 -21.99 12.22 7.66
CA HIS A 109 -22.71 10.97 7.35
C HIS A 109 -21.75 9.80 7.16
N ARG A 110 -21.21 9.24 8.25
CA ARG A 110 -20.38 8.02 8.17
C ARG A 110 -20.59 7.13 9.39
N ALA A 111 -21.75 6.47 9.47
CA ALA A 111 -21.91 5.36 10.40
C ALA A 111 -21.10 4.16 9.90
N GLY A 112 -20.05 3.77 10.63
CA GLY A 112 -19.44 2.44 10.54
C GLY A 112 -18.14 2.27 9.73
N SER A 113 -17.68 3.27 8.96
CA SER A 113 -16.38 3.16 8.25
C SER A 113 -15.22 3.61 9.14
N LEU A 114 -14.08 2.93 9.07
CA LEU A 114 -12.88 3.23 9.86
C LEU A 114 -11.84 4.04 9.07
N THR A 115 -11.96 4.07 7.75
CA THR A 115 -11.09 4.80 6.82
C THR A 115 -11.92 5.35 5.64
N ARG A 116 -11.30 6.15 4.77
CA ARG A 116 -11.89 6.56 3.48
C ARG A 116 -11.42 5.70 2.31
N VAL A 117 -10.58 4.70 2.54
CA VAL A 117 -10.30 3.68 1.53
C VAL A 117 -11.63 3.00 1.13
N PRO A 118 -11.97 2.92 -0.18
CA PRO A 118 -13.25 2.38 -0.61
C PRO A 118 -13.48 0.93 -0.16
N PRO A 119 -14.73 0.53 0.17
CA PRO A 119 -15.06 -0.85 0.51
C PRO A 119 -14.65 -1.87 -0.58
N ALA A 120 -14.70 -1.46 -1.85
CA ALA A 120 -14.23 -2.29 -2.96
C ALA A 120 -12.75 -2.68 -2.87
N PHE A 121 -11.94 -1.89 -2.14
CA PHE A 121 -10.55 -2.24 -1.83
C PHE A 121 -10.46 -3.07 -0.55
N THR A 122 -11.12 -2.64 0.53
CA THR A 122 -10.99 -3.29 1.85
C THR A 122 -11.60 -4.69 1.87
N ASN A 123 -12.71 -4.92 1.16
CA ASN A 123 -13.38 -6.22 1.08
C ASN A 123 -12.54 -7.29 0.35
N GLU A 124 -11.45 -6.88 -0.30
CA GLU A 124 -10.54 -7.77 -1.03
C GLU A 124 -9.29 -8.12 -0.21
N MET A 125 -9.20 -7.62 1.02
CA MET A 125 -8.12 -7.94 1.96
C MET A 125 -8.45 -9.24 2.70
N ASP A 126 -7.45 -10.11 2.83
CA ASP A 126 -7.58 -11.36 3.60
C ASP A 126 -7.67 -11.08 5.12
N ALA A 127 -7.14 -9.94 5.57
CA ALA A 127 -7.14 -9.50 6.97
C ALA A 127 -7.01 -7.96 7.04
N ILE A 128 -7.73 -7.33 7.98
CA ILE A 128 -7.58 -5.91 8.28
C ILE A 128 -7.18 -5.76 9.74
N ILE A 129 -6.05 -5.10 10.01
CA ILE A 129 -5.61 -4.80 11.37
C ILE A 129 -5.86 -3.32 11.63
N ILE A 130 -6.63 -3.02 12.67
CA ILE A 130 -6.88 -1.66 13.11
C ILE A 130 -6.04 -1.43 14.36
N ARG A 131 -5.19 -0.42 14.32
CA ARG A 131 -4.44 0.03 15.47
C ARG A 131 -5.27 1.09 16.21
N ASP A 132 -5.84 0.72 17.34
CA ASP A 132 -6.67 1.62 18.16
C ASP A 132 -5.79 2.56 19.01
N THR A 133 -4.63 2.09 19.47
CA THR A 133 -3.64 2.90 20.22
C THR A 133 -2.21 2.51 19.85
N ASP A 134 -1.22 3.16 20.43
CA ASP A 134 0.18 2.80 20.20
C ASP A 134 0.51 1.35 20.60
N SER A 135 -0.21 0.79 21.56
CA SER A 135 0.03 -0.55 22.12
C SER A 135 -1.08 -1.56 21.81
N THR A 136 -2.21 -1.14 21.24
CA THR A 136 -3.36 -2.02 21.01
C THR A 136 -3.79 -2.02 19.56
N ALA A 137 -4.07 -3.21 19.04
CA ALA A 137 -4.64 -3.41 17.73
C ALA A 137 -5.63 -4.57 17.75
N ARG A 138 -6.58 -4.56 16.83
CA ARG A 138 -7.60 -5.58 16.65
C ARG A 138 -7.63 -6.08 15.21
N LEU A 139 -7.82 -7.38 15.06
CA LEU A 139 -8.07 -8.01 13.76
C LEU A 139 -9.54 -7.87 13.43
N CYS A 140 -9.84 -7.37 12.23
CA CYS A 140 -11.17 -7.34 11.65
C CYS A 140 -11.25 -8.35 10.51
N SER A 141 -12.28 -9.18 10.58
CA SER A 141 -12.72 -10.14 9.57
C SER A 141 -13.86 -9.55 8.75
#